data_AF-A0AAU7JJ16-F1
#
_entry.id   AF-A0AAU7JJ16-F1
#
_cell.length_a   1.000
_cell.length_b   1.000
_cell.length_c   1.000
_cell.angle_alpha   90.00
_cell.angle_beta   90.00
_cell.angle_gamma   90.00
#
_symmetry.space_group_name_H-M   'P 1'
#
loop_
_entity.id
_entity.type
_entity.pdbx_description
1 polymer ?
#
loop_
_entity_poly.entity_id
_entity_poly.type
_entity_poly.pdbx_seq_one_letter_code
_entity_poly.pdbx_strand_id
1 'polypeptide(L)'
;MTVLFTMPDMRWTVVCQDNKDRWVWLYTFNSNGTVAWKDELNGMTGSGSWKLQGDQLVTTWKGSATTERWRMPIDTARWSGSCTMHGKFYSLSAVSRDVMDPVVPPSKFLTTKDEKDAFVARCNIAAGRLQQLQMLFMAFLGQIATSYSQAYEAHRGFLADLDRSMQIRNDLMVGFALAFLGGGLGGVVGATLKSAGDTDFMIDGIKDLAKFGVRGPGGVALRAPPSGRLPGLPDQFANALSTRAHTEMAAMAATINFWRETVSNGSEEVEKFDPVDTIVGALFISEPGVTVRLNSLPLIDVASLKNDFQRGFLVGWLETDAKNVTRIPTSRTEAHNKSILYGQNLGIANIQALVEKHIELFVD
;
A
#
# COMPACT_ATOMS: atom_id res chain seq x y z
N MET A 1 -15.67 5.08 12.14
CA MET A 1 -15.78 6.55 12.27
C MET A 1 -15.21 7.13 10.98
N THR A 2 -16.09 7.49 10.03
CA THR A 2 -15.70 7.93 8.68
C THR A 2 -15.31 9.40 8.77
N VAL A 3 -14.03 9.69 8.63
CA VAL A 3 -13.57 11.09 8.50
C VAL A 3 -14.19 11.60 7.21
N LEU A 4 -15.10 12.57 7.32
CA LEU A 4 -15.70 13.25 6.20
C LEU A 4 -14.57 14.02 5.50
N PHE A 5 -14.01 13.47 4.41
CA PHE A 5 -13.19 14.25 3.51
C PHE A 5 -14.12 15.24 2.79
N THR A 6 -14.29 16.43 3.35
CA THR A 6 -14.94 17.54 2.65
C THR A 6 -13.94 18.07 1.64
N MET A 7 -14.26 17.96 0.35
CA MET A 7 -13.52 18.66 -0.71
C MET A 7 -13.59 20.17 -0.41
N PRO A 8 -12.46 20.91 -0.35
CA PRO A 8 -12.52 22.36 -0.16
C PRO A 8 -13.21 23.03 -1.35
N ASP A 9 -13.66 24.27 -1.16
CA ASP A 9 -14.21 25.07 -2.26
C ASP A 9 -13.12 25.25 -3.33
N MET A 10 -13.35 24.74 -4.54
CA MET A 10 -12.35 24.73 -5.62
C MET A 10 -12.98 24.84 -7.01
N ARG A 11 -12.30 25.58 -7.87
CA ARG A 11 -12.62 25.75 -9.28
C ARG A 11 -11.70 24.92 -10.17
N TRP A 12 -12.24 24.39 -11.25
CA TRP A 12 -11.55 23.49 -12.16
C TRP A 12 -11.89 23.82 -13.61
N THR A 13 -10.90 23.77 -14.50
CA THR A 13 -11.15 23.66 -15.95
C THR A 13 -11.37 22.19 -16.26
N VAL A 14 -12.56 21.84 -16.73
CA VAL A 14 -12.94 20.48 -17.09
C VAL A 14 -13.07 20.36 -18.59
N VAL A 15 -12.43 19.36 -19.18
CA VAL A 15 -12.59 18.96 -20.57
C VAL A 15 -13.39 17.66 -20.61
N CYS A 16 -14.51 17.69 -21.34
CA CYS A 16 -15.33 16.52 -21.63
C CYS A 16 -15.21 16.20 -23.11
N GLN A 17 -14.79 14.98 -23.46
CA GLN A 17 -14.55 14.64 -24.86
C GLN A 17 -14.73 13.15 -25.18
N ASP A 18 -15.03 12.90 -26.44
CA ASP A 18 -14.89 11.60 -27.10
C ASP A 18 -14.04 11.77 -28.39
N ASN A 19 -14.19 10.86 -29.35
CA ASN A 19 -13.46 10.92 -30.62
C ASN A 19 -13.99 11.99 -31.61
N LYS A 20 -15.13 12.64 -31.34
CA LYS A 20 -15.81 13.55 -32.27
C LYS A 20 -16.09 14.92 -31.66
N ASP A 21 -16.48 14.94 -30.40
CA ASP A 21 -16.99 16.10 -29.70
C ASP A 21 -16.07 16.45 -28.52
N ARG A 22 -15.90 17.75 -28.27
CA ARG A 22 -15.11 18.27 -27.14
C ARG A 22 -15.78 19.51 -26.56
N TRP A 23 -15.99 19.52 -25.26
CA TRP A 23 -16.49 20.65 -24.49
C TRP A 23 -15.51 21.02 -23.38
N VAL A 24 -15.49 22.30 -23.03
CA VAL A 24 -14.68 22.84 -21.94
C VAL A 24 -15.57 23.65 -21.02
N TRP A 25 -15.55 23.33 -19.72
CA TRP A 25 -16.36 23.97 -18.70
C TRP A 25 -15.51 24.41 -17.52
N LEU A 26 -15.96 25.46 -16.85
CA LEU A 26 -15.46 25.87 -15.54
C LEU A 26 -16.36 25.27 -14.47
N TYR A 27 -15.83 24.35 -13.67
CA TYR A 27 -16.54 23.78 -12.53
C TYR A 27 -16.18 24.53 -11.26
N THR A 28 -17.14 24.66 -10.34
CA THR A 28 -16.94 25.17 -8.98
C THR A 28 -17.54 24.15 -8.02
N PHE A 29 -16.69 23.42 -7.32
CA PHE A 29 -17.07 22.53 -6.23
C PHE A 29 -17.10 23.32 -4.93
N ASN A 30 -18.16 23.16 -4.15
CA ASN A 30 -18.26 23.73 -2.81
C ASN A 30 -18.26 22.61 -1.77
N SER A 31 -17.63 22.86 -0.63
CA SER A 31 -17.48 21.97 0.52
C SER A 31 -18.79 21.47 1.13
N ASN A 32 -19.90 22.15 0.85
CA ASN A 32 -21.25 21.75 1.25
C ASN A 32 -21.88 20.65 0.36
N GLY A 33 -21.14 20.06 -0.58
CA GLY A 33 -21.64 18.99 -1.46
C GLY A 33 -22.34 19.49 -2.73
N THR A 34 -22.27 20.79 -3.03
CA THR A 34 -22.81 21.36 -4.28
C THR A 34 -21.72 21.56 -5.32
N VAL A 35 -22.09 21.46 -6.60
CA VAL A 35 -21.21 21.77 -7.73
C VAL A 35 -21.97 22.62 -8.75
N ALA A 36 -21.29 23.58 -9.38
CA ALA A 36 -21.80 24.36 -10.49
C ALA A 36 -20.84 24.27 -11.68
N TRP A 37 -21.36 24.41 -12.89
CA TRP A 37 -20.56 24.58 -14.10
C TRP A 37 -20.95 25.83 -14.85
N LYS A 38 -19.98 26.40 -15.58
CA LYS A 38 -20.16 27.49 -16.52
C LYS A 38 -19.39 27.20 -17.81
N ASP A 39 -20.06 27.31 -18.94
CA ASP A 39 -19.40 27.36 -20.24
C ASP A 39 -18.94 28.81 -20.48
N GLU A 40 -17.63 28.99 -20.61
CA GLU A 40 -17.03 30.33 -20.73
C GLU A 40 -17.24 30.95 -22.11
N LEU A 41 -17.56 30.16 -23.13
CA LEU A 41 -17.73 30.64 -24.51
C LEU A 41 -19.12 31.22 -24.77
N ASN A 42 -20.16 30.58 -24.23
CA ASN A 42 -21.56 30.99 -24.44
C ASN A 42 -22.28 31.46 -23.17
N GLY A 43 -21.61 31.38 -22.00
CA GLY A 43 -22.17 31.82 -20.73
C GLY A 43 -23.26 30.92 -20.15
N MET A 44 -23.54 29.76 -20.75
CA MET A 44 -24.46 28.78 -20.19
C MET A 44 -23.94 28.28 -18.83
N THR A 45 -24.87 27.98 -17.93
CA THR A 45 -24.54 27.49 -16.58
C THR A 45 -25.42 26.32 -16.20
N GLY A 46 -24.96 25.53 -15.25
CA GLY A 46 -25.74 24.50 -14.60
C GLY A 46 -25.27 24.25 -13.18
N SER A 47 -26.06 23.51 -12.42
CA SER A 47 -25.77 23.18 -11.03
C SER A 47 -26.14 21.74 -10.70
N GLY A 48 -25.55 21.23 -9.64
CA GLY A 48 -25.64 19.84 -9.25
C GLY A 48 -25.14 19.63 -7.82
N SER A 49 -24.96 18.36 -7.48
CA SER A 49 -24.37 17.91 -6.23
C SER A 49 -23.24 16.93 -6.49
N TRP A 50 -22.34 16.81 -5.53
CA TRP A 50 -21.29 15.81 -5.54
C TRP A 50 -21.29 15.03 -4.22
N LYS A 51 -20.79 13.80 -4.29
CA LYS A 51 -20.57 12.95 -3.11
C LYS A 51 -19.41 12.00 -3.35
N LEU A 52 -18.75 11.60 -2.27
CA LEU A 52 -17.77 10.53 -2.32
C LEU A 52 -18.47 9.18 -2.22
N GLN A 53 -18.13 8.26 -3.11
CA GLN A 53 -18.64 6.89 -3.14
C GLN A 53 -17.48 5.93 -3.42
N GLY A 54 -16.95 5.32 -2.35
CA GLY A 54 -15.78 4.46 -2.44
C GLY A 54 -14.52 5.25 -2.81
N ASP A 55 -13.88 4.85 -3.89
CA ASP A 55 -12.68 5.47 -4.49
C ASP A 55 -13.02 6.52 -5.56
N GLN A 56 -14.26 6.99 -5.59
CA GLN A 56 -14.73 7.93 -6.60
C GLN A 56 -15.46 9.13 -6.01
N LEU A 57 -15.31 10.27 -6.67
CA LEU A 57 -16.22 11.40 -6.50
C LEU A 57 -17.27 11.34 -7.62
N VAL A 58 -18.54 11.32 -7.23
CA VAL A 58 -19.66 11.21 -8.15
C VAL A 58 -20.41 12.54 -8.18
N THR A 59 -20.60 13.11 -9.37
CA THR A 59 -21.39 14.32 -9.58
C THR A 59 -22.70 13.99 -10.27
N THR A 60 -23.77 14.69 -9.87
CA THR A 60 -25.09 14.61 -10.48
C THR A 60 -25.60 16.01 -10.78
N TRP A 61 -26.11 16.21 -12.00
CA TRP A 61 -26.53 17.53 -12.48
C TRP A 61 -28.05 17.69 -12.44
N LYS A 62 -28.52 18.85 -11.97
CA LYS A 62 -29.95 19.16 -11.89
C LYS A 62 -30.55 19.26 -13.29
N GLY A 63 -31.66 18.54 -13.52
CA GLY A 63 -32.36 18.56 -14.81
C GLY A 63 -31.64 17.80 -15.93
N SER A 64 -30.61 17.02 -15.61
CA SER A 64 -29.86 16.22 -16.58
C SER A 64 -29.74 14.77 -16.10
N ALA A 65 -29.75 13.83 -17.05
CA ALA A 65 -29.44 12.43 -16.79
C ALA A 65 -27.93 12.17 -16.69
N THR A 66 -27.11 13.21 -16.88
CA THR A 66 -25.65 13.09 -16.83
C THR A 66 -25.18 12.75 -15.43
N THR A 67 -24.45 11.64 -15.33
CA THR A 67 -23.70 11.26 -14.12
C THR A 67 -22.22 11.23 -14.47
N GLU A 68 -21.39 11.80 -13.60
CA GLU A 68 -19.94 11.76 -13.76
C GLU A 68 -19.29 11.09 -12.57
N ARG A 69 -18.15 10.46 -12.84
CA ARG A 69 -17.35 9.73 -11.87
C ARG A 69 -15.90 10.13 -12.05
N TRP A 70 -15.31 10.65 -10.98
CA TRP A 70 -13.95 11.12 -10.92
C TRP A 70 -13.12 10.18 -10.05
N ARG A 71 -11.92 9.84 -10.50
CA ARG A 71 -11.03 8.92 -9.78
C ARG A 71 -10.43 9.62 -8.57
N MET A 72 -10.36 8.93 -7.43
CA MET A 72 -9.64 9.40 -6.25
C MET A 72 -8.28 8.68 -6.11
N PRO A 73 -7.26 9.28 -5.46
CA PRO A 73 -7.25 10.62 -4.87
C PRO A 73 -7.31 11.75 -5.94
N ILE A 74 -7.72 12.95 -5.52
CA ILE A 74 -7.76 14.14 -6.38
C ILE A 74 -6.32 14.52 -6.78
N ASP A 75 -6.08 14.68 -8.08
CA ASP A 75 -4.84 15.23 -8.65
C ASP A 75 -5.12 16.63 -9.19
N THR A 76 -4.62 17.67 -8.53
CA THR A 76 -4.89 19.06 -8.92
C THR A 76 -4.34 19.46 -10.28
N ALA A 77 -3.34 18.74 -10.78
CA ALA A 77 -2.74 18.99 -12.08
C ALA A 77 -3.39 18.18 -13.21
N ARG A 78 -3.84 16.95 -12.94
CA ARG A 78 -4.38 16.04 -13.96
C ARG A 78 -5.47 15.11 -13.42
N TRP A 79 -6.55 15.69 -12.91
CA TRP A 79 -7.66 14.88 -12.43
C TRP A 79 -8.41 14.23 -13.60
N SER A 80 -8.76 12.96 -13.48
CA SER A 80 -9.41 12.22 -14.57
C SER A 80 -10.68 11.52 -14.11
N GLY A 81 -11.59 11.36 -15.05
CA GLY A 81 -12.89 10.76 -14.79
C GLY A 81 -13.59 10.32 -16.06
N SER A 82 -14.87 10.03 -15.90
CA SER A 82 -15.76 9.67 -16.99
C SER A 82 -17.15 10.22 -16.74
N CYS A 83 -17.90 10.49 -17.79
CA CYS A 83 -19.32 10.77 -17.68
C CYS A 83 -20.14 9.96 -18.67
N THR A 84 -21.41 9.79 -18.33
CA THR A 84 -22.41 9.21 -19.21
C THR A 84 -23.49 10.25 -19.43
N MET A 85 -23.68 10.68 -20.68
CA MET A 85 -24.68 11.67 -21.07
C MET A 85 -25.54 11.07 -22.18
N HIS A 86 -26.85 10.96 -21.95
CA HIS A 86 -27.81 10.31 -22.87
C HIS A 86 -27.36 8.91 -23.34
N GLY A 87 -26.80 8.11 -22.44
CA GLY A 87 -26.33 6.75 -22.73
C GLY A 87 -24.99 6.67 -23.48
N LYS A 88 -24.39 7.81 -23.86
CA LYS A 88 -23.07 7.88 -24.48
C LYS A 88 -22.01 8.20 -23.43
N PHE A 89 -20.85 7.55 -23.57
CA PHE A 89 -19.72 7.69 -22.65
C PHE A 89 -18.73 8.74 -23.14
N TYR A 90 -18.23 9.57 -22.23
CA TYR A 90 -17.18 10.54 -22.50
C TYR A 90 -16.07 10.47 -21.45
N SER A 91 -14.86 10.78 -21.88
CA SER A 91 -13.72 10.96 -20.99
C SER A 91 -13.72 12.36 -20.39
N LEU A 92 -13.36 12.46 -19.11
CA LEU A 92 -13.17 13.73 -18.41
C LEU A 92 -11.72 13.90 -18.01
N SER A 93 -11.20 15.11 -18.20
CA SER A 93 -9.95 15.57 -17.60
C SER A 93 -10.14 16.95 -16.98
N ALA A 94 -9.44 17.23 -15.88
CA ALA A 94 -9.56 18.50 -15.19
C ALA A 94 -8.24 18.99 -14.61
N VAL A 95 -8.11 20.31 -14.56
CA VAL A 95 -6.99 21.03 -13.94
C VAL A 95 -7.57 22.07 -12.99
N SER A 96 -7.07 22.12 -11.76
CA SER A 96 -7.53 23.10 -10.76
C SER A 96 -7.15 24.52 -11.20
N ARG A 97 -8.06 25.48 -10.99
CA ARG A 97 -7.83 26.93 -11.19
C ARG A 97 -7.52 27.67 -9.89
N ASP A 98 -7.91 27.10 -8.75
CA ASP A 98 -7.75 27.74 -7.43
C ASP A 98 -6.47 27.33 -6.72
N VAL A 99 -5.86 26.24 -7.18
CA VAL A 99 -4.41 26.21 -7.16
C VAL A 99 -4.05 27.24 -8.22
N MET A 100 -3.80 28.50 -7.79
CA MET A 100 -2.98 29.40 -8.59
C MET A 100 -1.93 28.53 -9.23
N ASP A 101 -1.71 28.62 -10.56
CA ASP A 101 -0.40 28.26 -11.11
C ASP A 101 0.56 28.73 -10.02
N PRO A 102 1.29 27.83 -9.31
CA PRO A 102 2.31 28.34 -8.42
C PRO A 102 2.99 29.36 -9.32
N VAL A 103 3.03 30.62 -8.90
CA VAL A 103 3.91 31.58 -9.56
C VAL A 103 5.21 30.81 -9.48
N VAL A 104 5.57 30.10 -10.56
CA VAL A 104 6.72 29.22 -10.58
C VAL A 104 7.76 30.28 -10.42
N PRO A 105 8.32 30.46 -9.20
CA PRO A 105 9.23 31.56 -8.98
C PRO A 105 10.26 31.34 -10.08
N PRO A 106 10.48 32.33 -10.97
CA PRO A 106 11.11 32.11 -12.27
C PRO A 106 12.25 31.15 -12.05
N SER A 107 12.14 29.95 -12.63
CA SER A 107 12.92 28.79 -12.20
C SER A 107 14.37 29.25 -12.18
N LYS A 108 14.94 29.36 -10.97
CA LYS A 108 16.29 29.92 -10.87
C LYS A 108 17.18 28.84 -11.42
N PHE A 109 17.74 29.01 -12.60
CA PHE A 109 18.69 28.06 -13.15
C PHE A 109 20.08 28.31 -12.56
N LEU A 110 20.92 27.27 -12.55
CA LEU A 110 22.34 27.40 -12.20
C LEU A 110 23.07 28.13 -13.34
N THR A 111 23.35 29.42 -13.18
CA THR A 111 23.91 30.25 -14.24
C THR A 111 25.42 30.45 -14.12
N THR A 112 25.96 30.39 -12.91
CA THR A 112 27.39 30.62 -12.68
C THR A 112 28.18 29.31 -12.50
N LYS A 113 29.47 29.33 -12.84
CA LYS A 113 30.38 28.19 -12.63
C LYS A 113 30.43 27.78 -11.15
N ASP A 114 30.52 28.75 -10.24
CA ASP A 114 30.61 28.48 -8.81
C ASP A 114 29.33 27.81 -8.26
N GLU A 115 28.15 28.22 -8.75
CA GLU A 115 26.88 27.55 -8.41
C GLU A 115 26.83 26.11 -8.95
N LYS A 116 27.31 25.89 -10.17
CA LYS A 116 27.39 24.55 -10.77
C LYS A 116 28.36 23.64 -9.98
N ASP A 117 29.54 24.15 -9.63
CA ASP A 117 30.53 23.43 -8.83
C ASP A 117 29.98 23.10 -7.42
N ALA A 118 29.29 24.05 -6.78
CA ALA A 118 28.63 23.84 -5.49
C ALA A 118 27.50 22.81 -5.57
N PHE A 119 26.72 22.82 -6.65
CA PHE A 119 25.65 21.84 -6.87
C PHE A 119 26.21 20.42 -7.05
N VAL A 120 27.27 20.26 -7.84
CA VAL A 120 27.96 18.97 -7.99
C VAL A 120 28.48 18.46 -6.65
N ALA A 121 29.04 19.33 -5.81
CA ALA A 121 29.44 18.98 -4.45
C ALA A 121 28.25 18.52 -3.59
N ARG A 122 27.09 19.20 -3.69
CA ARG A 122 25.84 18.77 -3.03
C ARG A 122 25.35 17.42 -3.53
N CYS A 123 25.45 17.12 -4.83
CA CYS A 123 25.11 15.79 -5.37
C CYS A 123 25.97 14.68 -4.74
N ASN A 124 27.27 14.90 -4.54
CA ASN A 124 28.14 13.92 -3.89
C ASN A 124 27.76 13.70 -2.41
N ILE A 125 27.39 14.78 -1.70
CA ILE A 125 26.85 14.68 -0.32
C ILE A 125 25.53 13.90 -0.32
N ALA A 126 24.63 14.18 -1.28
CA ALA A 126 23.35 13.49 -1.42
C ALA A 126 23.54 11.99 -1.67
N ALA A 127 24.51 11.61 -2.51
CA ALA A 127 24.85 10.21 -2.75
C ALA A 127 25.34 9.51 -1.46
N GLY A 128 26.19 10.16 -0.68
CA GLY A 128 26.61 9.63 0.63
C GLY A 128 25.46 9.49 1.63
N ARG A 129 24.53 10.45 1.65
CA ARG A 129 23.31 10.37 2.47
C ARG A 129 22.37 9.25 2.02
N LEU A 130 22.20 9.05 0.72
CA LEU A 130 21.41 7.95 0.16
C LEU A 130 21.96 6.59 0.62
N GLN A 131 23.27 6.39 0.56
CA GLN A 131 23.91 5.16 1.05
C GLN A 131 23.68 4.94 2.55
N GLN A 132 23.80 6.00 3.36
CA GLN A 132 23.49 5.93 4.79
C GLN A 132 22.04 5.51 5.04
N LEU A 133 21.08 6.12 4.33
CA LEU A 133 19.66 5.80 4.46
C LEU A 133 19.34 4.39 3.97
N GLN A 134 20.00 3.93 2.90
CA GLN A 134 19.91 2.56 2.44
C GLN A 134 20.34 1.58 3.52
N MET A 135 21.47 1.79 4.21
CA MET A 135 21.91 0.91 5.29
C MET A 135 20.91 0.87 6.46
N LEU A 136 20.39 2.04 6.87
CA LEU A 136 19.37 2.11 7.94
C LEU A 136 18.09 1.37 7.54
N PHE A 137 17.63 1.58 6.30
CA PHE A 137 16.42 0.93 5.80
C PHE A 137 16.61 -0.59 5.66
N MET A 138 17.77 -1.04 5.17
CA MET A 138 18.10 -2.47 5.09
C MET A 138 18.18 -3.13 6.48
N ALA A 139 18.75 -2.44 7.47
CA ALA A 139 18.77 -2.93 8.85
C ALA A 139 17.36 -3.04 9.43
N PHE A 140 16.49 -2.06 9.17
CA PHE A 140 15.08 -2.09 9.54
C PHE A 140 14.35 -3.28 8.89
N LEU A 141 14.48 -3.47 7.58
CA LEU A 141 13.89 -4.62 6.87
C LEU A 141 14.44 -5.96 7.39
N GLY A 142 15.73 -6.03 7.73
CA GLY A 142 16.36 -7.20 8.33
C GLY A 142 15.75 -7.60 9.68
N GLN A 143 15.40 -6.63 10.53
CA GLN A 143 14.71 -6.90 11.80
C GLN A 143 13.31 -7.50 11.57
N ILE A 144 12.59 -7.00 10.56
CA ILE A 144 11.28 -7.53 10.19
C ILE A 144 11.40 -8.96 9.64
N ALA A 145 12.33 -9.19 8.71
CA ALA A 145 12.58 -10.51 8.13
C ALA A 145 12.99 -11.54 9.19
N THR A 146 13.83 -11.13 10.16
CA THR A 146 14.22 -11.98 11.29
C THR A 146 13.03 -12.34 12.16
N SER A 147 12.18 -11.36 12.50
CA SER A 147 10.96 -11.58 13.29
C SER A 147 10.00 -12.55 12.59
N TYR A 148 9.82 -12.37 11.27
CA TYR A 148 9.02 -13.26 10.44
C TYR A 148 9.58 -14.70 10.42
N SER A 149 10.89 -14.85 10.20
CA SER A 149 11.55 -16.15 10.17
C SER A 149 11.36 -16.93 11.47
N GLN A 150 11.63 -16.27 12.60
CA GLN A 150 11.46 -16.88 13.92
C GLN A 150 9.99 -17.26 14.21
N ALA A 151 9.04 -16.43 13.79
CA ALA A 151 7.63 -16.74 13.92
C ALA A 151 7.21 -17.93 13.05
N TYR A 152 7.73 -18.00 11.83
CA TYR A 152 7.46 -19.08 10.89
C TYR A 152 8.01 -20.41 11.40
N GLU A 153 9.25 -20.42 11.89
CA GLU A 153 9.86 -21.61 12.49
C GLU A 153 9.09 -22.10 13.72
N ALA A 154 8.68 -21.18 14.59
CA ALA A 154 7.90 -21.52 15.78
C ALA A 154 6.51 -22.08 15.42
N HIS A 155 5.84 -21.54 14.40
CA HIS A 155 4.56 -22.05 13.93
C HIS A 155 4.71 -23.41 13.25
N ARG A 156 5.74 -23.59 12.41
CA ARG A 156 6.07 -24.90 11.82
C ARG A 156 6.37 -25.94 12.90
N GLY A 157 7.08 -25.56 13.97
CA GLY A 157 7.34 -26.43 15.12
C GLY A 157 6.05 -26.87 15.82
N PHE A 158 5.11 -25.95 16.02
CA PHE A 158 3.77 -26.25 16.54
C PHE A 158 3.02 -27.25 15.64
N LEU A 159 3.01 -27.04 14.34
CA LEU A 159 2.32 -27.95 13.41
C LEU A 159 3.00 -29.33 13.31
N ALA A 160 4.32 -29.39 13.43
CA ALA A 160 5.04 -30.66 13.49
C ALA A 160 4.75 -31.43 14.80
N ASP A 161 4.57 -30.73 15.92
CA ASP A 161 4.16 -31.33 17.19
C ASP A 161 2.72 -31.86 17.12
N LEU A 162 1.83 -31.11 16.48
CA LEU A 162 0.49 -31.57 16.11
C LEU A 162 0.55 -32.85 15.24
N ASP A 163 1.36 -32.85 14.19
CA ASP A 163 1.49 -34.01 13.28
C ASP A 163 2.00 -35.27 13.99
N ARG A 164 3.05 -35.14 14.82
CA ARG A 164 3.61 -36.25 15.60
C ARG A 164 2.59 -36.88 16.54
N SER A 165 1.80 -36.05 17.20
CA SER A 165 0.70 -36.49 18.05
C SER A 165 -0.37 -37.27 17.30
N MET A 166 -0.61 -36.92 16.04
CA MET A 166 -1.72 -37.49 15.28
C MET A 166 -1.39 -38.79 14.54
N GLN A 167 -0.11 -39.18 14.41
CA GLN A 167 0.33 -40.29 13.52
C GLN A 167 -0.13 -40.14 12.05
N ILE A 168 -0.62 -38.97 11.63
CA ILE A 168 -1.11 -38.71 10.25
C ILE A 168 0.04 -38.16 9.41
N ARG A 169 1.06 -38.98 9.20
CA ARG A 169 2.34 -38.53 8.62
C ARG A 169 2.27 -37.95 7.20
N ASN A 170 1.20 -38.23 6.43
CA ASN A 170 1.12 -37.87 5.02
C ASN A 170 0.12 -36.74 4.70
N ASP A 171 -1.06 -36.70 5.32
CA ASP A 171 -2.10 -35.74 4.90
C ASP A 171 -1.90 -34.33 5.48
N LEU A 172 -1.32 -34.22 6.68
CA LEU A 172 -1.14 -32.93 7.35
C LEU A 172 0.07 -32.17 6.80
N MET A 173 1.15 -32.88 6.51
CA MET A 173 2.36 -32.36 5.84
C MET A 173 2.09 -31.92 4.40
N VAL A 174 1.31 -32.69 3.64
CA VAL A 174 0.90 -32.31 2.27
C VAL A 174 -0.08 -31.13 2.30
N GLY A 175 -1.01 -31.09 3.26
CA GLY A 175 -1.90 -29.94 3.49
C GLY A 175 -1.13 -28.66 3.82
N PHE A 176 -0.13 -28.72 4.71
CA PHE A 176 0.72 -27.58 5.06
C PHE A 176 1.63 -27.14 3.90
N ALA A 177 2.28 -28.11 3.25
CA ALA A 177 3.09 -27.84 2.06
C ALA A 177 2.25 -27.22 0.94
N LEU A 178 1.00 -27.65 0.73
CA LEU A 178 0.10 -27.03 -0.24
C LEU A 178 -0.48 -25.68 0.23
N ALA A 179 -0.69 -25.50 1.55
CA ALA A 179 -1.10 -24.23 2.12
C ALA A 179 -0.07 -23.11 1.86
N PHE A 180 1.22 -23.47 1.91
CA PHE A 180 2.34 -22.53 1.72
C PHE A 180 2.99 -22.55 0.32
N LEU A 181 3.14 -23.71 -0.34
CA LEU A 181 3.73 -23.86 -1.69
C LEU A 181 2.67 -23.80 -2.82
N GLY A 182 1.45 -24.27 -2.56
CA GLY A 182 0.34 -24.31 -3.53
C GLY A 182 -0.61 -23.12 -3.47
N GLY A 183 -0.38 -22.17 -2.54
CA GLY A 183 -1.29 -21.06 -2.31
C GLY A 183 -2.59 -21.47 -1.62
N GLY A 184 -2.57 -22.31 -0.58
CA GLY A 184 -3.75 -22.60 0.26
C GLY A 184 -4.07 -21.52 1.31
N LEU A 185 -3.12 -20.63 1.64
CA LEU A 185 -3.45 -19.25 2.10
C LEU A 185 -4.07 -18.38 0.98
N GLY A 186 -4.21 -18.94 -0.22
CA GLY A 186 -4.60 -18.25 -1.43
C GLY A 186 -5.74 -18.89 -2.20
N GLY A 187 -6.39 -19.93 -1.69
CA GLY A 187 -7.55 -20.59 -2.32
C GLY A 187 -8.86 -19.84 -2.10
N VAL A 188 -9.03 -19.20 -0.93
CA VAL A 188 -10.18 -18.32 -0.66
C VAL A 188 -9.93 -16.88 -1.17
N VAL A 189 -8.66 -16.51 -1.36
CA VAL A 189 -8.27 -15.28 -2.08
C VAL A 189 -8.28 -15.50 -3.60
N GLY A 190 -8.19 -16.75 -4.06
CA GLY A 190 -8.09 -17.15 -5.47
C GLY A 190 -9.41 -17.07 -6.25
N ALA A 191 -10.56 -17.09 -5.58
CA ALA A 191 -11.86 -16.94 -6.25
C ALA A 191 -12.13 -15.49 -6.71
N THR A 192 -11.38 -14.51 -6.20
CA THR A 192 -11.48 -13.09 -6.55
C THR A 192 -10.30 -12.59 -7.40
N LEU A 193 -9.35 -13.47 -7.75
CA LEU A 193 -8.13 -13.17 -8.51
C LEU A 193 -8.23 -13.67 -9.96
N LYS A 194 -9.21 -13.15 -10.71
CA LYS A 194 -9.31 -13.33 -12.17
C LYS A 194 -9.21 -12.03 -12.98
N SER A 195 -8.62 -10.97 -12.43
CA SER A 195 -8.23 -9.81 -13.23
C SER A 195 -7.13 -8.98 -12.59
N ALA A 196 -6.07 -8.74 -13.37
CA ALA A 196 -5.01 -7.70 -13.28
C ALA A 196 -3.59 -8.26 -13.10
N GLY A 197 -2.67 -7.71 -13.90
CA GLY A 197 -1.35 -8.24 -14.24
C GLY A 197 -0.19 -7.83 -13.32
N ASP A 198 0.92 -8.55 -13.51
CA ASP A 198 2.06 -8.80 -12.62
C ASP A 198 3.06 -7.65 -12.35
N THR A 199 2.61 -6.45 -11.96
CA THR A 199 3.56 -5.40 -11.51
C THR A 199 3.18 -4.67 -10.22
N ASP A 200 1.90 -4.62 -9.84
CA ASP A 200 1.44 -3.94 -8.62
C ASP A 200 1.59 -4.81 -7.34
N PHE A 201 1.70 -6.13 -7.50
CA PHE A 201 1.64 -7.12 -6.41
C PHE A 201 2.79 -7.01 -5.38
N MET A 202 3.99 -6.63 -5.82
CA MET A 202 5.18 -6.63 -4.94
C MET A 202 5.43 -5.30 -4.24
N ILE A 203 4.89 -4.19 -4.78
CA ILE A 203 4.97 -2.86 -4.17
C ILE A 203 4.11 -2.83 -2.89
N ASP A 204 2.96 -3.49 -2.91
CA ASP A 204 2.07 -3.58 -1.75
C ASP A 204 2.64 -4.48 -0.64
N GLY A 205 3.48 -5.49 -0.94
CA GLY A 205 4.06 -6.37 0.09
C GLY A 205 5.04 -5.68 1.05
N ILE A 206 5.92 -4.81 0.52
CA ILE A 206 6.85 -4.00 1.35
C ILE A 206 6.11 -2.91 2.08
N LYS A 207 5.13 -2.30 1.39
CA LYS A 207 4.23 -1.35 2.00
C LYS A 207 3.53 -2.01 3.18
N ASP A 208 2.82 -3.13 2.98
CA ASP A 208 2.11 -3.88 4.02
C ASP A 208 2.98 -4.27 5.21
N LEU A 209 4.23 -4.64 4.97
CA LEU A 209 5.15 -4.97 6.05
C LEU A 209 5.74 -3.78 6.79
N ALA A 210 6.03 -2.69 6.08
CA ALA A 210 6.33 -1.43 6.72
C ALA A 210 5.11 -0.90 7.49
N LYS A 211 3.88 -1.13 7.00
CA LYS A 211 2.63 -0.87 7.73
C LYS A 211 2.61 -1.66 9.04
N PHE A 212 2.99 -2.94 9.04
CA PHE A 212 3.10 -3.75 10.27
C PHE A 212 4.16 -3.21 11.25
N GLY A 213 5.37 -2.90 10.78
CA GLY A 213 6.47 -2.42 11.63
C GLY A 213 6.25 -1.01 12.23
N VAL A 214 5.55 -0.12 11.52
CA VAL A 214 5.30 1.27 11.95
C VAL A 214 4.11 1.37 12.94
N ARG A 215 3.19 0.40 12.94
CA ARG A 215 1.93 0.48 13.72
C ARG A 215 2.02 0.09 15.21
N GLY A 216 3.19 -0.32 15.70
CA GLY A 216 3.40 -0.64 17.12
C GLY A 216 2.60 -1.85 17.63
N PRO A 217 2.88 -2.33 18.86
CA PRO A 217 2.45 -3.64 19.37
C PRO A 217 1.04 -3.65 19.97
N GLY A 218 0.09 -2.97 19.32
CA GLY A 218 -1.25 -2.77 19.86
C GLY A 218 -2.34 -2.70 18.78
N GLY A 219 -2.92 -3.86 18.44
CA GLY A 219 -4.33 -3.94 18.06
C GLY A 219 -4.72 -3.76 16.59
N VAL A 220 -3.78 -3.58 15.64
CA VAL A 220 -4.14 -3.41 14.20
C VAL A 220 -3.53 -4.49 13.30
N ALA A 221 -2.91 -5.53 13.88
CA ALA A 221 -2.43 -6.71 13.15
C ALA A 221 -3.53 -7.51 12.42
N LEU A 222 -4.81 -7.18 12.64
CA LEU A 222 -5.99 -7.84 12.08
C LEU A 222 -6.57 -7.15 10.82
N ARG A 223 -5.87 -6.17 10.21
CA ARG A 223 -6.39 -5.39 9.07
C ARG A 223 -5.40 -5.15 7.93
N ALA A 224 -4.44 -6.05 7.71
CA ALA A 224 -3.82 -6.12 6.39
C ALA A 224 -4.91 -6.55 5.37
N PRO A 225 -5.02 -5.91 4.19
CA PRO A 225 -6.01 -6.30 3.20
C PRO A 225 -5.83 -7.79 2.85
N PRO A 226 -6.92 -8.57 2.74
CA PRO A 226 -6.88 -10.03 2.58
C PRO A 226 -6.26 -10.53 1.26
N SER A 227 -5.74 -9.63 0.41
CA SER A 227 -5.15 -9.93 -0.89
C SER A 227 -3.62 -10.10 -0.88
N GLY A 228 -2.93 -9.71 0.20
CA GLY A 228 -1.48 -9.82 0.30
C GLY A 228 -1.04 -11.22 0.73
N ARG A 229 -0.62 -12.09 -0.20
CA ARG A 229 0.06 -13.35 0.16
C ARG A 229 1.45 -13.02 0.69
N LEU A 230 1.72 -13.35 1.95
CA LEU A 230 3.09 -13.40 2.45
C LEU A 230 3.83 -14.55 1.74
N PRO A 231 5.07 -14.36 1.28
CA PRO A 231 5.82 -15.42 0.61
C PRO A 231 6.08 -16.60 1.55
N GLY A 232 6.00 -17.81 1.01
CA GLY A 232 5.91 -19.03 1.81
C GLY A 232 7.17 -19.38 2.61
N LEU A 233 8.35 -18.92 2.20
CA LEU A 233 9.62 -19.21 2.89
C LEU A 233 10.29 -17.92 3.41
N PRO A 234 10.85 -17.92 4.64
CA PRO A 234 11.54 -16.77 5.21
C PRO A 234 12.68 -16.21 4.35
N ASP A 235 13.46 -17.07 3.69
CA ASP A 235 14.56 -16.62 2.85
C ASP A 235 14.06 -15.90 1.59
N GLN A 236 13.00 -16.43 0.97
CA GLN A 236 12.36 -15.77 -0.18
C GLN A 236 11.78 -14.42 0.23
N PHE A 237 11.19 -14.36 1.42
CA PHE A 237 10.68 -13.13 1.99
C PHE A 237 11.78 -12.08 2.17
N ALA A 238 12.86 -12.45 2.87
CA ALA A 238 14.00 -11.57 3.12
C ALA A 238 14.66 -11.09 1.81
N ASN A 239 14.83 -12.02 0.85
CA ASN A 239 15.40 -11.70 -0.46
C ASN A 239 14.51 -10.73 -1.24
N ALA A 240 13.19 -10.94 -1.26
CA ALA A 240 12.26 -10.03 -1.95
C ALA A 240 12.29 -8.62 -1.36
N LEU A 241 12.27 -8.49 -0.02
CA LEU A 241 12.42 -7.19 0.65
C LEU A 241 13.74 -6.50 0.24
N SER A 242 14.84 -7.25 0.32
CA SER A 242 16.17 -6.75 0.01
C SER A 242 16.28 -6.30 -1.44
N THR A 243 15.91 -7.15 -2.40
CA THR A 243 16.00 -6.86 -3.83
C THR A 243 15.28 -5.56 -4.17
N ARG A 244 14.05 -5.38 -3.69
CA ARG A 244 13.29 -4.17 -4.02
C ARG A 244 13.86 -2.92 -3.37
N ALA A 245 14.27 -3.00 -2.10
CA ALA A 245 14.94 -1.87 -1.44
C ALA A 245 16.20 -1.45 -2.23
N HIS A 246 16.98 -2.40 -2.71
CA HIS A 246 18.12 -2.12 -3.59
C HIS A 246 17.71 -1.48 -4.91
N THR A 247 16.63 -1.96 -5.57
CA THR A 247 16.15 -1.38 -6.83
C THR A 247 15.70 0.08 -6.67
N GLU A 248 14.95 0.40 -5.61
CA GLU A 248 14.50 1.78 -5.33
C GLU A 248 15.68 2.71 -5.04
N MET A 249 16.62 2.25 -4.21
CA MET A 249 17.82 3.03 -3.90
C MET A 249 18.71 3.21 -5.13
N ALA A 250 18.78 2.23 -6.01
CA ALA A 250 19.50 2.33 -7.29
C ALA A 250 18.87 3.37 -8.23
N ALA A 251 17.54 3.45 -8.29
CA ALA A 251 16.84 4.47 -9.07
C ALA A 251 17.13 5.89 -8.56
N MET A 252 17.15 6.08 -7.23
CA MET A 252 17.55 7.36 -6.62
C MET A 252 19.03 7.67 -6.88
N ALA A 253 19.92 6.68 -6.81
CA ALA A 253 21.33 6.87 -7.12
C ALA A 253 21.55 7.27 -8.59
N ALA A 254 20.81 6.65 -9.51
CA ALA A 254 20.82 7.02 -10.93
C ALA A 254 20.34 8.46 -11.14
N THR A 255 19.32 8.89 -10.41
CA THR A 255 18.81 10.28 -10.45
C THR A 255 19.86 11.29 -9.99
N ILE A 256 20.58 11.01 -8.89
CA ILE A 256 21.67 11.86 -8.41
C ILE A 256 22.81 11.93 -9.44
N ASN A 257 23.18 10.80 -10.03
CA ASN A 257 24.21 10.74 -11.07
C ASN A 257 23.79 11.55 -12.31
N PHE A 258 22.53 11.45 -12.73
CA PHE A 258 21.98 12.22 -13.83
C PHE A 258 22.08 13.74 -13.57
N TRP A 259 21.68 14.21 -12.37
CA TRP A 259 21.82 15.63 -12.01
C TRP A 259 23.28 16.09 -12.06
N ARG A 260 24.19 15.28 -11.51
CA ARG A 260 25.62 15.56 -11.51
C ARG A 260 26.17 15.66 -12.92
N GLU A 261 25.91 14.67 -13.77
CA GLU A 261 26.39 14.62 -15.16
C GLU A 261 25.82 15.76 -16.00
N THR A 262 24.54 16.09 -15.83
CA THR A 262 23.89 17.19 -16.54
C THR A 262 24.59 18.53 -16.26
N VAL A 263 24.93 18.80 -14.99
CA VAL A 263 25.66 20.01 -14.61
C VAL A 263 27.12 19.97 -15.06
N SER A 264 27.82 18.83 -14.89
CA SER A 264 29.23 18.68 -15.30
C SER A 264 29.43 18.80 -16.81
N ASN A 265 28.45 18.40 -17.62
CA ASN A 265 28.48 18.53 -19.07
C ASN A 265 28.14 19.95 -19.56
N GLY A 266 27.93 20.90 -18.65
CA GLY A 266 27.75 22.31 -18.99
C GLY A 266 26.32 22.74 -19.32
N SER A 267 25.31 21.90 -19.05
CA SER A 267 23.90 22.28 -19.29
C SER A 267 23.54 23.58 -18.55
N GLU A 268 22.79 24.46 -19.21
CA GLU A 268 22.30 25.73 -18.66
C GLU A 268 20.92 25.60 -17.99
N GLU A 269 20.25 24.46 -18.16
CA GLU A 269 18.83 24.28 -17.78
C GLU A 269 18.61 23.51 -16.46
N VAL A 270 19.59 23.49 -15.56
CA VAL A 270 19.41 22.82 -14.26
C VAL A 270 18.78 23.79 -13.26
N GLU A 271 17.57 23.47 -12.84
CA GLU A 271 16.86 24.21 -11.79
C GLU A 271 17.66 24.21 -10.49
N LYS A 272 17.66 25.35 -9.80
CA LYS A 272 18.33 25.53 -8.51
C LYS A 272 17.46 24.92 -7.43
N PHE A 273 17.78 23.68 -7.10
CA PHE A 273 17.28 22.99 -5.92
C PHE A 273 18.46 22.45 -5.11
N ASP A 274 18.14 21.91 -3.95
CA ASP A 274 19.10 21.26 -3.09
C ASP A 274 19.01 19.72 -3.24
N PRO A 275 20.00 19.06 -3.86
CA PRO A 275 19.99 17.61 -4.04
C PRO A 275 19.85 16.83 -2.74
N VAL A 276 20.41 17.33 -1.64
CA VAL A 276 20.38 16.61 -0.36
C VAL A 276 18.97 16.67 0.22
N ASP A 277 18.37 17.85 0.28
CA ASP A 277 17.02 18.02 0.84
C ASP A 277 15.98 17.31 -0.01
N THR A 278 16.17 17.30 -1.33
CA THR A 278 15.31 16.57 -2.28
C THR A 278 15.35 15.07 -2.00
N ILE A 279 16.55 14.48 -1.88
CA ILE A 279 16.70 13.04 -1.60
C ILE A 279 16.19 12.68 -0.21
N VAL A 280 16.55 13.44 0.83
CA VAL A 280 16.09 13.19 2.20
C VAL A 280 14.58 13.38 2.33
N GLY A 281 14.01 14.34 1.59
CA GLY A 281 12.58 14.62 1.56
C GLY A 281 11.76 13.59 0.77
N ALA A 282 12.33 13.02 -0.29
CA ALA A 282 11.66 12.02 -1.14
C ALA A 282 11.66 10.61 -0.53
N LEU A 283 12.59 10.32 0.39
CA LEU A 283 12.74 9.00 1.00
C LEU A 283 11.86 8.86 2.25
N PHE A 284 10.63 8.40 2.04
CA PHE A 284 9.67 8.08 3.09
C PHE A 284 8.87 6.83 2.77
N ILE A 285 8.30 6.23 3.83
CA ILE A 285 7.28 5.20 3.77
C ILE A 285 5.94 5.91 3.98
N SER A 286 5.01 5.79 3.01
CA SER A 286 3.69 6.40 3.10
C SER A 286 2.57 5.37 3.16
N GLU A 287 1.69 5.59 4.13
CA GLU A 287 0.45 4.89 4.37
C GLU A 287 -0.70 5.92 4.50
N PRO A 288 -1.97 5.58 4.17
CA PRO A 288 -3.10 6.43 4.52
C PRO A 288 -3.06 6.86 6.00
N GLY A 289 -2.77 8.14 6.22
CA GLY A 289 -2.71 8.76 7.55
C GLY A 289 -1.34 8.70 8.25
N VAL A 290 -0.32 8.05 7.70
CA VAL A 290 1.02 7.97 8.31
C VAL A 290 2.12 8.08 7.26
N THR A 291 3.04 9.03 7.46
CA THR A 291 4.27 9.16 6.66
C THR A 291 5.48 9.10 7.57
N VAL A 292 6.35 8.12 7.38
CA VAL A 292 7.59 7.95 8.17
C VAL A 292 8.78 8.16 7.26
N ARG A 293 9.66 9.09 7.60
CA ARG A 293 10.89 9.31 6.83
C ARG A 293 11.91 8.23 7.16
N LEU A 294 12.73 7.84 6.17
CA LEU A 294 13.73 6.77 6.34
C LEU A 294 14.80 7.13 7.38
N ASN A 295 15.08 8.41 7.60
CA ASN A 295 16.00 8.88 8.64
C ASN A 295 15.39 8.88 10.06
N SER A 296 14.10 8.53 10.17
CA SER A 296 13.33 8.52 11.41
C SER A 296 12.65 7.17 11.64
N LEU A 297 13.17 6.10 11.05
CA LEU A 297 12.60 4.76 11.23
C LEU A 297 12.69 4.37 12.72
N PRO A 298 11.57 3.91 13.31
CA PRO A 298 11.58 3.48 14.69
C PRO A 298 12.40 2.19 14.86
N LEU A 299 12.96 2.01 16.05
CA LEU A 299 13.44 0.70 16.46
C LEU A 299 12.25 -0.25 16.57
N ILE A 300 12.39 -1.45 16.01
CA ILE A 300 11.34 -2.47 16.07
C ILE A 300 11.58 -3.30 17.35
N ASP A 301 10.52 -3.47 18.13
CA ASP A 301 10.49 -4.53 19.14
C ASP A 301 10.34 -5.89 18.43
N VAL A 302 11.48 -6.53 18.15
CA VAL A 302 11.56 -7.82 17.46
C VAL A 302 10.75 -8.90 18.16
N ALA A 303 10.72 -8.91 19.49
CA ALA A 303 9.98 -9.92 20.25
C ALA A 303 8.47 -9.72 20.10
N SER A 304 8.01 -8.48 20.20
CA SER A 304 6.59 -8.19 19.99
C SER A 304 6.16 -8.45 18.54
N LEU A 305 6.95 -8.02 17.55
CA LEU A 305 6.63 -8.22 16.14
C LEU A 305 6.59 -9.71 15.78
N LYS A 306 7.53 -10.51 16.31
CA LYS A 306 7.50 -11.97 16.20
C LYS A 306 6.19 -12.55 16.75
N ASN A 307 5.78 -12.15 17.96
CA ASN A 307 4.53 -12.63 18.56
C ASN A 307 3.32 -12.29 17.69
N ASP A 308 3.28 -11.09 17.11
CA ASP A 308 2.21 -10.68 16.20
C ASP A 308 2.18 -11.52 14.92
N PHE A 309 3.33 -11.85 14.32
CA PHE A 309 3.39 -12.80 13.21
C PHE A 309 2.89 -14.19 13.62
N GLN A 310 3.30 -14.72 14.78
CA GLN A 310 2.85 -16.03 15.26
C GLN A 310 1.33 -16.07 15.48
N ARG A 311 0.74 -15.00 16.02
CA ARG A 311 -0.72 -14.85 16.14
C ARG A 311 -1.37 -14.91 14.78
N GLY A 312 -0.85 -14.15 13.80
CA GLY A 312 -1.33 -14.15 12.42
C GLY A 312 -1.29 -15.53 11.78
N PHE A 313 -0.20 -16.27 11.94
CA PHE A 313 -0.08 -17.63 11.41
C PHE A 313 -1.07 -18.61 12.03
N LEU A 314 -1.22 -18.60 13.37
CA LEU A 314 -2.16 -19.49 14.05
C LEU A 314 -3.61 -19.18 13.64
N VAL A 315 -4.02 -17.91 13.65
CA VAL A 315 -5.38 -17.51 13.26
C VAL A 315 -5.64 -17.87 11.80
N GLY A 316 -4.71 -17.55 10.90
CA GLY A 316 -4.81 -17.89 9.49
C GLY A 316 -5.00 -19.39 9.28
N TRP A 317 -4.14 -20.21 9.89
CA TRP A 317 -4.24 -21.67 9.81
C TRP A 317 -5.56 -22.22 10.38
N LEU A 318 -6.04 -21.69 11.52
CA LEU A 318 -7.35 -22.08 12.07
C LEU A 318 -8.48 -21.79 11.08
N GLU A 319 -8.44 -20.61 10.46
CA GLU A 319 -9.49 -20.18 9.55
C GLU A 319 -9.52 -20.97 8.23
N THR A 320 -8.34 -21.33 7.71
CA THR A 320 -8.21 -21.96 6.39
C THR A 320 -8.11 -23.47 6.42
N ASP A 321 -7.31 -24.03 7.34
CA ASP A 321 -6.79 -25.40 7.21
C ASP A 321 -7.16 -26.33 8.37
N ALA A 322 -7.43 -25.79 9.56
CA ALA A 322 -7.68 -26.61 10.75
C ALA A 322 -8.88 -27.57 10.61
N LYS A 323 -9.86 -27.22 9.77
CA LYS A 323 -10.98 -28.11 9.45
C LYS A 323 -10.54 -29.45 8.85
N ASN A 324 -9.43 -29.50 8.11
CA ASN A 324 -8.93 -30.74 7.51
C ASN A 324 -8.33 -31.69 8.55
N VAL A 325 -7.81 -31.14 9.65
CA VAL A 325 -7.26 -31.90 10.78
C VAL A 325 -8.35 -32.65 11.56
N THR A 326 -9.61 -32.22 11.42
CA THR A 326 -10.74 -32.79 12.15
C THR A 326 -11.15 -34.19 11.69
N ARG A 327 -10.64 -34.73 10.59
CA ARG A 327 -11.14 -36.01 10.03
C ARG A 327 -10.91 -37.24 10.90
N ILE A 328 -9.97 -37.20 11.86
CA ILE A 328 -9.71 -38.30 12.80
C ILE A 328 -10.15 -37.89 14.21
N PRO A 329 -11.10 -38.60 14.85
CA PRO A 329 -11.67 -38.18 16.14
C PRO A 329 -10.66 -38.02 17.28
N THR A 330 -9.75 -38.98 17.47
CA THR A 330 -8.74 -38.95 18.54
C THR A 330 -7.74 -37.80 18.37
N SER A 331 -7.36 -37.51 17.12
CA SER A 331 -6.50 -36.39 16.75
C SER A 331 -7.14 -35.02 16.99
N ARG A 332 -8.47 -34.96 16.99
CA ARG A 332 -9.23 -33.71 17.07
C ARG A 332 -9.18 -33.07 18.45
N THR A 333 -9.39 -33.85 19.51
CA THR A 333 -9.33 -33.34 20.90
C THR A 333 -7.93 -32.85 21.25
N GLU A 334 -6.90 -33.53 20.79
CA GLU A 334 -5.52 -33.10 21.02
C GLU A 334 -5.17 -31.83 20.23
N ALA A 335 -5.52 -31.77 18.94
CA ALA A 335 -5.34 -30.57 18.13
C ALA A 335 -6.09 -29.37 18.70
N HIS A 336 -7.32 -29.58 19.19
CA HIS A 336 -8.12 -28.57 19.88
C HIS A 336 -7.38 -28.02 21.11
N ASN A 337 -6.98 -28.90 22.04
CA ASN A 337 -6.34 -28.49 23.29
C ASN A 337 -4.97 -27.83 23.06
N LYS A 338 -4.15 -28.37 22.17
CA LYS A 338 -2.84 -27.80 21.82
C LYS A 338 -2.97 -26.43 21.15
N SER A 339 -3.97 -26.24 20.27
CA SER A 339 -4.22 -24.95 19.63
C SER A 339 -4.66 -23.88 20.63
N ILE A 340 -5.53 -24.24 21.60
CA ILE A 340 -5.93 -23.33 22.68
C ILE A 340 -4.72 -22.93 23.51
N LEU A 341 -3.92 -23.90 23.97
CA LEU A 341 -2.74 -23.62 24.79
C LEU A 341 -1.72 -22.74 24.03
N TYR A 342 -1.46 -23.06 22.76
CA TYR A 342 -0.55 -22.27 21.93
C TYR A 342 -1.04 -20.84 21.74
N GLY A 343 -2.33 -20.63 21.43
CA GLY A 343 -2.88 -19.29 21.29
C GLY A 343 -3.00 -18.52 22.62
N GLN A 344 -3.22 -19.19 23.75
CA GLN A 344 -3.16 -18.58 25.09
C GLN A 344 -1.75 -18.07 25.40
N ASN A 345 -0.71 -18.87 25.11
CA ASN A 345 0.68 -18.45 25.27
C ASN A 345 1.04 -17.26 24.38
N LEU A 346 0.40 -17.13 23.22
CA LEU A 346 0.52 -15.97 22.34
C LEU A 346 -0.35 -14.77 22.79
N GLY A 347 -1.24 -14.93 23.79
CA GLY A 347 -2.13 -13.87 24.26
C GLY A 347 -3.31 -13.56 23.33
N ILE A 348 -3.81 -14.54 22.58
CA ILE A 348 -4.98 -14.38 21.71
C ILE A 348 -6.26 -14.48 22.56
N ALA A 349 -6.91 -13.34 22.81
CA ALA A 349 -8.01 -13.23 23.76
C ALA A 349 -9.22 -14.15 23.44
N ASN A 350 -9.53 -14.37 22.16
CA ASN A 350 -10.67 -15.17 21.70
C ASN A 350 -10.27 -16.54 21.15
N ILE A 351 -9.11 -17.07 21.53
CA ILE A 351 -8.59 -18.32 20.94
C ILE A 351 -9.55 -19.49 21.11
N GLN A 352 -10.21 -19.61 22.25
CA GLN A 352 -11.13 -20.71 22.52
C GLN A 352 -12.29 -20.72 21.50
N ALA A 353 -12.96 -19.57 21.31
CA ALA A 353 -14.05 -19.44 20.34
C ALA A 353 -13.57 -19.68 18.89
N LEU A 354 -12.35 -19.25 18.55
CA LEU A 354 -11.76 -19.53 17.24
C LEU A 354 -11.50 -21.02 17.03
N VAL A 355 -10.93 -21.70 18.02
CA VAL A 355 -10.65 -23.13 17.94
C VAL A 355 -11.96 -23.92 17.86
N GLU A 356 -12.94 -23.65 18.72
CA GLU A 356 -14.25 -24.33 18.72
C GLU A 356 -14.99 -24.17 17.39
N LYS A 357 -14.89 -22.99 16.76
CA LYS A 357 -15.50 -22.70 15.45
C LYS A 357 -14.87 -23.49 14.30
N HIS A 358 -13.57 -23.81 14.40
CA HIS A 358 -12.80 -24.38 13.29
C HIS A 358 -12.36 -25.84 13.52
N ILE A 359 -12.43 -26.33 14.75
CA ILE A 359 -12.11 -27.69 15.19
C ILE A 359 -13.30 -28.19 16.05
N GLU A 360 -14.35 -28.68 15.39
CA GLU A 360 -15.60 -29.11 16.05
C GLU A 360 -15.40 -30.35 16.93
N LEU A 361 -15.58 -30.29 18.26
CA LEU A 361 -15.61 -31.52 19.07
C LEU A 361 -16.97 -32.20 18.92
N PHE A 362 -17.00 -33.49 18.57
CA PHE A 362 -18.24 -34.27 18.69
C PHE A 362 -18.43 -34.66 20.14
N VAL A 363 -19.59 -34.31 20.71
CA VAL A 363 -20.06 -34.85 21.97
C VAL A 363 -20.84 -36.11 21.61
N ASP A 364 -20.25 -37.27 21.86
CA ASP A 364 -20.92 -38.57 21.68
C ASP A 364 -22.14 -38.73 22.60
#